data_AF-A0A352J662-F1
#
_entry.id   AF-A0A352J662-F1
#
_cell.length_a   1.000
_cell.length_b   1.000
_cell.length_c   1.000
_cell.angle_alpha   90.00
_cell.angle_beta   90.00
_cell.angle_gamma   90.00
#
_symmetry.space_group_name_H-M   'P 1'
#
loop_
_entity.id
_entity.type
_entity.pdbx_description
1 polymer ?
#
loop_
_entity_poly.entity_id
_entity_poly.type
_entity_poly.pdbx_seq_one_letter_code
_entity_poly.pdbx_strand_id
1 'polypeptide(L)' 'RVIQHEYDHLDGIMFTDRISPLRKRMIKSKLSNMEKGKVSCHYRVKTV' A
#
# COMPACT_ATOMS: atom_id res chain seq x y z
N ARG A 1 3.87 -18.47 2.11
CA ARG A 1 3.88 -17.00 2.30
C ARG A 1 3.31 -16.28 1.07
N VAL A 2 3.78 -16.56 -0.15
CA VAL A 2 3.13 -16.08 -1.38
C VAL A 2 1.75 -16.72 -1.57
N ILE A 3 1.65 -18.05 -1.50
CA ILE A 3 0.35 -18.74 -1.65
C ILE A 3 -0.70 -18.27 -0.64
N GLN A 4 -0.33 -18.04 0.63
CA GLN A 4 -1.23 -17.50 1.65
C GLN A 4 -1.66 -16.06 1.32
N HIS A 5 -0.75 -15.24 0.79
CA HIS A 5 -1.08 -13.89 0.34
C HIS A 5 -2.04 -13.90 -0.85
N GLU A 6 -1.86 -14.82 -1.81
CA GLU A 6 -2.79 -15.01 -2.93
C GLU A 6 -4.17 -15.47 -2.44
N TYR A 7 -4.24 -16.38 -1.46
CA TYR A 7 -5.51 -16.77 -0.84
C TYR A 7 -6.16 -15.61 -0.07
N ASP A 8 -5.37 -14.82 0.68
CA ASP A 8 -5.88 -13.65 1.39
C ASP A 8 -6.49 -12.61 0.41
N HIS A 9 -5.93 -12.46 -0.79
CA HIS A 9 -6.50 -11.61 -1.84
C HIS A 9 -7.84 -12.11 -2.36
N LEU A 10 -8.05 -13.44 -2.43
CA LEU A 10 -9.35 -14.02 -2.80
C LEU A 10 -10.43 -13.74 -1.74
N ASP A 11 -10.04 -13.70 -0.47
CA ASP A 11 -10.92 -13.35 0.65
C ASP A 11 -11.04 -11.83 0.88
N GLY A 12 -10.37 -11.01 0.07
CA GLY A 12 -10.35 -9.55 0.18
C GLY A 12 -9.58 -9.02 1.39
N ILE A 13 -8.77 -9.87 2.04
CA ILE A 13 -7.96 -9.54 3.21
C ILE A 13 -6.61 -9.01 2.73
N MET A 14 -6.42 -7.70 2.79
CA MET A 14 -5.12 -7.12 2.46
C MET A 14 -4.18 -7.16 3.66
N PHE A 15 -2.88 -7.27 3.41
CA PHE A 15 -1.85 -7.25 4.46
C PHE A 15 -1.95 -6.00 5.37
N THR A 16 -2.56 -4.92 4.87
CA THR A 16 -2.81 -3.67 5.60
C THR A 16 -3.84 -3.78 6.73
N ASP A 17 -4.61 -4.87 6.80
CA ASP A 17 -5.59 -5.10 7.86
C ASP A 17 -5.01 -5.87 9.04
N ARG A 18 -3.87 -6.54 8.83
CA ARG A 18 -3.14 -7.27 9.88
C ARG A 18 -2.06 -6.43 10.59
N ILE A 19 -1.87 -5.17 10.17
CA ILE A 19 -0.90 -4.26 10.77
C ILE A 19 -1.56 -3.39 11.85
N SER A 20 -0.75 -2.93 12.81
CA SER A 20 -1.25 -2.07 13.87
C SER A 20 -1.84 -0.75 13.31
N PRO A 21 -2.88 -0.18 13.96
CA PRO A 21 -3.56 1.03 13.47
C PRO A 21 -2.62 2.21 13.22
N LEU A 22 -1.58 2.34 14.04
CA LEU A 22 -0.55 3.38 13.90
C LEU A 22 0.24 3.22 12.60
N ARG A 23 0.67 2.00 12.26
CA ARG A 23 1.39 1.72 11.00
C ARG A 23 0.47 1.90 9.80
N LYS A 24 -0.81 1.50 9.92
CA LYS A 24 -1.82 1.72 8.87
C LYS A 24 -1.96 3.21 8.54
N ARG A 25 -1.96 4.09 9.54
CA ARG A 25 -2.00 5.56 9.34
C ARG A 25 -0.76 6.09 8.63
N MET A 26 0.43 5.62 9.00
CA MET A 26 1.69 6.04 8.37
C MET A 26 1.76 5.60 6.90
N ILE A 27 1.38 4.35 6.61
CA ILE A 27 1.36 3.81 5.24
C ILE A 27 0.32 4.54 4.39
N LYS A 28 -0.86 4.84 4.93
CA LYS A 28 -1.89 5.63 4.22
C LYS A 28 -1.39 7.02 3.82
N SER A 29 -0.68 7.71 4.71
CA SER A 29 -0.06 9.01 4.39
C SER A 29 0.98 8.88 3.27
N LYS A 30 1.83 7.86 3.33
CA LYS A 30 2.83 7.58 2.30
C LYS A 30 2.20 7.24 0.94
N LEU A 31 1.14 6.43 0.93
CA LEU A 31 0.37 6.07 -0.26
C LEU A 31 -0.29 7.30 -0.90
N SER A 32 -0.91 8.17 -0.09
CA SER A 32 -1.51 9.40 -0.62
C SER A 32 -0.47 10.34 -1.25
N ASN A 33 0.75 10.38 -0.68
CA ASN A 33 1.83 11.15 -1.28
C ASN A 33 2.33 10.53 -2.59
N MET A 34 2.36 9.19 -2.70
CA MET A 34 2.68 8.47 -3.94
C MET A 34 1.63 8.72 -5.03
N GLU A 35 0.34 8.66 -4.68
CA GLU A 35 -0.77 8.96 -5.58
C GLU A 35 -0.69 10.38 -6.15
N LYS A 36 -0.33 11.36 -5.29
CA LYS A 36 -0.14 12.76 -5.69
C LYS A 36 1.20 13.05 -6.39
N GLY A 37 2.01 12.01 -6.64
CA GLY A 37 3.33 12.17 -7.28
C GLY A 37 4.36 12.90 -6.42
N LYS A 38 4.09 13.13 -5.13
CA LYS A 38 4.99 13.78 -4.17
C LYS A 38 6.02 12.81 -3.61
N VAL A 39 6.65 12.03 -4.48
CA VAL A 39 7.68 11.06 -4.12
C VAL A 39 8.84 11.15 -5.09
N SER A 40 10.06 11.16 -4.53
CA SER A 40 11.28 11.11 -5.31
C SER A 40 11.42 9.71 -5.92
N CYS A 41 11.02 9.60 -7.18
CA CYS A 41 11.11 8.37 -7.97
C CYS A 41 12.10 8.63 -9.10
N HIS A 42 12.97 7.65 -9.40
CA HIS A 42 13.90 7.76 -10.53
C HIS A 42 13.21 7.59 -11.89
N TYR A 43 11.95 7.14 -11.89
CA TYR A 43 11.14 6.90 -13.07
C TYR A 43 9.99 7.90 -13.18
N ARG A 44 9.50 8.11 -14.41
CA ARG A 44 8.38 9.02 -14.69
C ARG A 44 7.11 8.49 -14.03
N VAL A 45 6.60 9.22 -13.05
CA VAL A 45 5.31 8.95 -12.42
C VAL A 45 4.24 9.74 -13.18
N LYS A 46 3.17 9.06 -13.60
CA LYS A 46 1.98 9.72 -14.13
C LYS A 46 1.00 9.88 -12.97
N THR A 47 0.86 11.11 -12.49
CA THR A 47 -0.15 11.44 -11.49
C THR A 47 -1.53 11.37 -12.13
N VAL A 48 -2.50 10.80 -11.41
CA VAL A 48 -3.94 10.86 -11.75
C VAL A 48 -4.57 12.11 -11.18
#